data_AF-A2FJE0-F1
#
_entry.id   AF-A2FJE0-F1
#
_cell.length_a   1.000
_cell.length_b   1.000
_cell.length_c   1.000
_cell.angle_alpha   90.00
_cell.angle_beta   90.00
_cell.angle_gamma   90.00
#
_symmetry.space_group_name_H-M   'P 1'
#
loop_
_entity.id
_entity.type
_entity.pdbx_description
1 polymer ?
#
loop_
_entity_poly.entity_id
_entity_poly.type
_entity_poly.pdbx_seq_one_letter_code
_entity_poly.pdbx_strand_id
1 'polypeptide(L)'
;MYRPKLKLSSAEMQQFLEFIKESTHGPGGTWSIKIYEEIKDKLLKLHPMDIDKFTQAMVDDFIDKNSSCLCRYKTAQLFAFMKSKNINGFNESIQRRKPELLNLFITESQDQLSSAVHGYISSLFSDSSSKPISNTPPPTIYIYPKSSKEKPSFTPPM
;
A
#
# COMPACT_ATOMS: atom_id res chain seq x y z
N MET A 1 7.15 -19.46 -21.69
CA MET A 1 7.71 -18.37 -22.54
C MET A 1 8.56 -17.46 -21.66
N TYR A 2 9.88 -17.49 -21.81
CA TYR A 2 10.79 -16.54 -21.16
C TYR A 2 10.75 -15.23 -21.96
N ARG A 3 10.16 -14.16 -21.40
CA ARG A 3 10.38 -12.81 -21.94
C ARG A 3 11.74 -12.33 -21.43
N PRO A 4 12.67 -11.90 -22.30
CA PRO A 4 13.93 -11.34 -21.84
C PRO A 4 13.62 -10.09 -21.00
N LYS A 5 14.13 -10.08 -19.76
CA LYS A 5 14.01 -8.94 -18.86
C LYS A 5 14.95 -7.84 -19.37
N LEU A 6 14.44 -6.62 -19.47
CA LEU A 6 15.22 -5.46 -19.88
C LEU A 6 16.15 -5.08 -18.72
N LYS A 7 17.46 -5.06 -19.01
CA LYS A 7 18.43 -4.39 -18.17
C LYS A 7 18.39 -2.92 -18.58
N LEU A 8 17.93 -2.05 -17.69
CA LEU A 8 17.93 -0.61 -17.98
C LEU A 8 19.37 -0.09 -17.97
N SER A 9 19.64 0.90 -18.82
CA SER A 9 20.81 1.74 -18.65
C SER A 9 20.71 2.52 -17.33
N SER A 10 21.86 2.96 -16.81
CA SER A 10 21.88 3.78 -15.60
C SER A 10 21.05 5.06 -15.75
N ALA A 11 21.01 5.64 -16.96
CA ALA A 11 20.24 6.84 -17.25
C ALA A 11 18.72 6.59 -17.23
N GLU A 12 18.25 5.49 -17.79
CA GLU A 12 16.82 5.15 -17.78
C GLU A 12 16.31 4.83 -16.37
N MET A 13 17.12 4.16 -15.54
CA MET A 13 16.79 3.93 -14.14
C MET A 13 16.67 5.25 -13.39
N GLN A 14 17.61 6.17 -13.62
CA GLN A 14 17.60 7.49 -13.00
C GLN A 14 16.37 8.30 -13.41
N GLN A 15 16.04 8.33 -14.70
CA GLN A 15 14.83 8.99 -15.21
C GLN A 15 13.55 8.38 -14.61
N PHE A 16 13.53 7.06 -14.41
CA PHE A 16 12.39 6.42 -13.79
C PHE A 16 12.27 6.76 -12.30
N LEU A 17 13.37 6.79 -11.56
CA LEU A 17 13.39 7.25 -10.17
C LEU A 17 12.92 8.70 -10.06
N GLU A 18 13.40 9.59 -10.93
CA GLU A 18 12.99 10.98 -10.98
C GLU A 18 11.49 11.12 -11.27
N PHE A 19 10.96 10.38 -12.25
CA PHE A 19 9.53 10.33 -12.52
C PHE A 19 8.71 9.93 -11.27
N ILE A 20 9.16 8.89 -10.54
CA ILE A 20 8.50 8.49 -9.29
C ILE A 20 8.57 9.64 -8.29
N LYS A 21 9.77 10.18 -8.03
CA LYS A 21 9.96 11.27 -7.06
C LYS A 21 9.07 12.46 -7.38
N GLU A 22 9.06 12.94 -8.62
CA GLU A 22 8.20 14.05 -9.06
C GLU A 22 6.71 13.75 -8.83
N SER A 23 6.26 12.55 -9.22
CA SER A 23 4.86 12.14 -8.98
C SER A 23 4.51 12.03 -7.50
N THR A 24 5.51 11.78 -6.64
CA THR A 24 5.36 11.68 -5.19
C THR A 24 5.15 13.07 -4.57
N HIS A 25 5.82 14.11 -5.09
CA HIS A 25 5.73 15.49 -4.59
C HIS A 25 4.45 16.24 -5.01
N GLY A 26 3.63 15.67 -5.89
CA GLY A 26 2.35 16.29 -6.28
C GLY A 26 1.37 16.48 -5.11
N PRO A 27 0.46 17.46 -5.16
CA PRO A 27 -0.42 17.82 -4.02
C PRO A 27 -1.51 16.80 -3.71
N GLY A 28 -1.78 15.85 -4.61
CA GLY A 28 -2.81 14.81 -4.41
C GLY A 28 -2.43 13.78 -3.36
N GLY A 29 -3.42 13.28 -2.61
CA GLY A 29 -3.21 12.26 -1.58
C GLY A 29 -2.78 10.89 -2.13
N THR A 30 -3.19 10.53 -3.34
CA THR A 30 -2.83 9.27 -4.01
C THR A 30 -2.45 9.51 -5.47
N TRP A 31 -1.81 8.53 -6.11
CA TRP A 31 -1.57 8.57 -7.55
C TRP A 31 -2.81 8.19 -8.35
N SER A 32 -2.90 8.73 -9.57
CA SER A 32 -3.91 8.31 -10.53
C SER A 32 -3.66 6.85 -10.96
N ILE A 33 -4.73 6.16 -11.37
CA ILE A 33 -4.64 4.79 -11.90
C ILE A 33 -3.66 4.72 -13.07
N LYS A 34 -3.63 5.75 -13.92
CA LYS A 34 -2.70 5.86 -15.05
C LYS A 34 -1.23 5.78 -14.60
N ILE A 35 -0.89 6.49 -13.52
CA ILE A 35 0.47 6.47 -12.96
C ILE A 35 0.79 5.07 -12.42
N TYR A 36 -0.11 4.44 -11.65
CA TYR A 36 0.11 3.08 -11.15
C TYR A 36 0.33 2.06 -12.27
N GLU A 37 -0.43 2.16 -13.37
CA GLU A 37 -0.28 1.28 -14.52
C GLU A 37 1.07 1.49 -15.22
N GLU A 38 1.51 2.74 -15.40
CA GLU A 38 2.82 3.04 -15.99
C GLU A 38 3.97 2.49 -15.12
N ILE A 39 3.88 2.67 -13.81
CA ILE A 39 4.85 2.15 -12.84
C ILE A 39 4.90 0.63 -12.92
N LYS A 40 3.75 -0.05 -12.91
CA LYS A 40 3.65 -1.50 -13.02
C LYS A 40 4.32 -2.01 -14.28
N ASP A 41 4.00 -1.42 -15.43
CA ASP A 41 4.49 -1.85 -16.73
C ASP A 41 6.00 -1.67 -16.85
N LYS A 42 6.57 -0.64 -16.21
CA LYS A 42 8.02 -0.45 -16.11
C LYS A 42 8.63 -1.51 -15.19
N LEU A 43 8.14 -1.64 -13.95
CA LEU A 43 8.68 -2.57 -12.95
C LEU A 43 8.65 -4.04 -13.40
N LEU A 44 7.59 -4.49 -14.09
CA LEU A 44 7.47 -5.87 -14.58
C LEU A 44 8.51 -6.22 -15.67
N LYS A 45 9.09 -5.22 -16.34
CA LYS A 45 10.11 -5.41 -17.38
C LYS A 45 11.53 -5.45 -16.82
N LEU A 46 11.74 -4.99 -15.59
CA LEU A 46 13.07 -4.84 -14.99
C LEU A 46 13.69 -6.17 -14.60
N HIS A 47 15.02 -6.20 -14.65
CA HIS A 47 15.80 -7.28 -14.04
C HIS A 47 15.70 -7.21 -12.49
N PRO A 48 15.72 -8.33 -11.76
CA PRO A 48 15.64 -8.31 -10.29
C PRO A 48 16.71 -7.46 -9.61
N MET A 49 17.92 -7.37 -10.19
CA MET A 49 18.98 -6.49 -9.68
C MET A 49 18.63 -5.00 -9.82
N ASP A 50 17.88 -4.64 -10.86
CA ASP A 50 17.43 -3.26 -11.08
C ASP A 50 16.27 -2.92 -10.13
N ILE A 51 15.40 -3.89 -9.84
CA ILE A 51 14.38 -3.79 -8.78
C ILE A 51 15.01 -3.59 -7.42
N ASP A 52 16.11 -4.29 -7.11
CA ASP A 52 16.82 -4.11 -5.85
C ASP A 52 17.36 -2.67 -5.70
N LYS A 53 18.08 -2.18 -6.71
CA LYS A 53 18.59 -0.79 -6.71
C LYS A 53 17.47 0.23 -6.59
N PHE A 54 16.39 0.06 -7.34
CA PHE A 54 15.21 0.90 -7.26
C PHE A 54 14.62 0.90 -5.85
N THR A 55 14.45 -0.30 -5.27
CA THR A 55 13.88 -0.47 -3.93
C THR A 55 14.76 0.19 -2.88
N GLN A 56 16.08 0.03 -2.96
CA GLN A 56 17.03 0.68 -2.05
C GLN A 56 16.91 2.20 -2.12
N ALA A 57 16.93 2.79 -3.31
CA ALA A 57 16.79 4.24 -3.49
C ALA A 57 15.47 4.77 -2.94
N MET A 58 14.36 4.05 -3.15
CA MET A 58 13.06 4.44 -2.61
C MET A 58 12.99 4.30 -1.08
N VAL A 59 13.66 3.31 -0.49
CA VAL A 59 13.75 3.17 0.97
C VAL A 59 14.60 4.29 1.56
N ASP A 60 15.72 4.64 0.92
CA ASP A 60 16.59 5.74 1.37
C ASP A 60 15.82 7.07 1.41
N ASP A 61 15.05 7.38 0.35
CA ASP A 61 14.15 8.53 0.33
C ASP A 61 13.03 8.46 1.38
N PHE A 62 12.55 7.25 1.69
CA PHE A 62 11.48 7.05 2.67
C PHE A 62 11.95 7.30 4.10
N ILE A 63 13.18 6.89 4.44
CA ILE A 63 13.76 7.07 5.78
C ILE A 63 14.47 8.41 5.97
N ASP A 64 14.62 9.20 4.90
CA ASP A 64 15.20 10.54 4.98
C ASP A 64 14.36 11.44 5.90
N LYS A 65 15.02 12.06 6.88
CA LYS A 65 14.39 12.94 7.87
C LYS A 65 13.69 14.15 7.26
N ASN A 66 14.07 14.55 6.05
CA ASN A 66 13.48 15.67 5.31
C ASN A 66 12.29 15.23 4.44
N SER A 67 12.05 13.93 4.30
CA SER A 67 10.93 13.41 3.51
C SER A 67 9.60 13.71 4.20
N SER A 68 8.70 14.40 3.51
CA SER A 68 7.41 14.79 4.08
C SER A 68 6.51 13.58 4.38
N CYS A 69 5.58 13.72 5.32
CA CYS A 69 4.64 12.65 5.66
C CYS A 69 3.82 12.18 4.44
N LEU A 70 3.45 13.10 3.52
CA LEU A 70 2.77 12.76 2.26
C LEU A 70 3.67 11.95 1.31
N CYS A 71 4.94 12.34 1.19
CA CYS A 71 5.88 11.60 0.36
C CYS A 71 6.05 10.17 0.85
N ARG A 72 6.23 10.00 2.17
CA ARG A 72 6.31 8.69 2.81
C ARG A 72 5.05 7.88 2.62
N TYR A 73 3.88 8.50 2.76
CA TYR A 73 2.60 7.85 2.51
C TYR A 73 2.52 7.27 1.10
N LYS A 74 2.84 8.05 0.07
CA LYS A 74 2.83 7.56 -1.32
C LYS A 74 3.89 6.50 -1.59
N THR A 75 5.07 6.63 -1.00
CA THR A 75 6.11 5.59 -1.11
C THR A 75 5.68 4.29 -0.43
N ALA A 76 5.00 4.36 0.72
CA ALA A 76 4.43 3.18 1.38
C ALA A 76 3.31 2.54 0.52
N GLN A 77 2.49 3.34 -0.16
CA GLN A 77 1.52 2.85 -1.14
C GLN A 77 2.21 2.13 -2.31
N LEU A 78 3.33 2.68 -2.82
CA LEU A 78 4.12 2.03 -3.86
C LEU A 78 4.64 0.67 -3.42
N PHE A 79 5.21 0.57 -2.21
CA PHE A 79 5.70 -0.71 -1.69
C PHE A 79 4.57 -1.74 -1.57
N ALA A 80 3.41 -1.33 -1.03
CA ALA A 80 2.24 -2.21 -0.94
C ALA A 80 1.76 -2.65 -2.34
N PHE A 81 1.78 -1.73 -3.30
CA PHE A 81 1.46 -2.01 -4.70
C PHE A 81 2.43 -3.03 -5.31
N MET A 82 3.74 -2.82 -5.17
CA MET A 82 4.78 -3.72 -5.67
C MET A 82 4.64 -5.13 -5.07
N LYS A 83 4.36 -5.23 -3.76
CA LYS A 83 4.05 -6.50 -3.09
C LYS A 83 2.83 -7.17 -3.71
N SER A 84 1.73 -6.43 -3.89
CA SER A 84 0.48 -6.95 -4.46
C SER A 84 0.61 -7.47 -5.89
N LYS A 85 1.55 -6.91 -6.67
CA LYS A 85 1.83 -7.30 -8.05
C LYS A 85 2.91 -8.38 -8.16
N ASN A 86 3.43 -8.88 -7.04
CA ASN A 86 4.48 -9.89 -7.00
C ASN A 86 5.70 -9.51 -7.89
N ILE A 87 6.14 -8.25 -7.79
CA ILE A 87 7.32 -7.78 -8.53
C ILE A 87 8.54 -8.62 -8.13
N ASN A 88 9.16 -9.28 -9.10
CA ASN A 88 10.25 -10.22 -8.87
C ASN A 88 11.49 -9.51 -8.31
N GLY A 89 12.01 -9.98 -7.17
CA GLY A 89 13.14 -9.38 -6.46
C GLY A 89 12.74 -8.31 -5.43
N PHE A 90 11.50 -7.85 -5.43
CA PHE A 90 11.04 -6.83 -4.48
C PHE A 90 10.97 -7.36 -3.05
N ASN A 91 10.39 -8.54 -2.84
CA ASN A 91 10.22 -9.12 -1.51
C ASN A 91 11.57 -9.37 -0.82
N GLU A 92 12.55 -9.90 -1.55
CA GLU A 92 13.90 -10.13 -1.02
C GLU A 92 14.59 -8.80 -0.70
N SER A 93 14.40 -7.78 -1.54
CA SER A 93 15.01 -6.46 -1.35
C SER A 93 14.42 -5.73 -0.14
N ILE A 94 13.10 -5.73 0.01
CA ILE A 94 12.42 -5.03 1.12
C ILE A 94 12.65 -5.72 2.47
N GLN A 95 12.77 -7.06 2.49
CA GLN A 95 13.06 -7.82 3.73
C GLN A 95 14.45 -7.49 4.28
N ARG A 96 15.45 -7.26 3.43
CA ARG A 96 16.79 -6.82 3.86
C ARG A 96 16.78 -5.48 4.58
N ARG A 97 15.84 -4.59 4.20
CA ARG A 97 15.70 -3.24 4.76
C ARG A 97 14.63 -3.12 5.85
N LYS A 98 14.09 -4.26 6.32
CA LYS A 98 13.03 -4.31 7.34
C LYS A 98 13.37 -3.54 8.63
N PRO A 99 14.59 -3.64 9.20
CA PRO A 99 14.90 -2.93 10.44
C PRO A 99 14.83 -1.42 10.29
N GLU A 100 15.35 -0.85 9.19
CA GLU A 100 15.32 0.61 9.01
C GLU A 100 13.88 1.13 8.83
N LEU A 101 13.07 0.40 8.07
CA LEU A 101 11.67 0.74 7.83
C LEU A 101 10.83 0.74 9.11
N LEU A 102 11.05 -0.23 10.01
CA LEU A 102 10.31 -0.31 11.27
C LEU A 102 10.80 0.70 12.31
N ASN A 103 12.11 0.99 12.33
CA ASN A 103 12.68 1.94 13.29
C ASN A 103 12.17 3.38 13.10
N LEU A 104 11.83 3.76 11.87
CA LEU A 104 11.27 5.08 11.56
C LEU A 104 10.08 5.46 12.46
N PHE A 105 9.20 4.49 12.72
CA PHE A 105 7.97 4.70 13.49
C PHE A 105 8.17 4.81 15.00
N ILE A 106 9.35 4.44 15.49
CA ILE A 106 9.73 4.62 16.90
C ILE A 106 10.16 6.07 17.13
N THR A 107 10.71 6.72 16.10
CA THR A 107 11.40 8.01 16.21
C THR A 107 10.60 9.22 15.77
N GLU A 108 9.44 9.05 15.11
CA GLU A 108 8.71 10.17 14.52
C GLU A 108 7.43 10.58 15.26
N SER A 109 7.20 11.90 15.28
CA SER A 109 5.97 12.51 15.77
C SER A 109 4.77 12.03 14.95
N GLN A 110 3.68 11.67 15.62
CA GLN A 110 2.46 11.20 14.97
C GLN A 110 1.76 12.31 14.16
N ASP A 111 2.14 12.45 12.89
CA ASP A 111 1.38 13.21 11.89
C ASP A 111 0.13 12.46 11.41
N GLN A 112 -0.80 13.17 10.77
CA GLN A 112 -2.11 12.66 10.34
C GLN A 112 -2.05 11.42 9.41
N LEU A 113 -0.99 11.24 8.63
CA LEU A 113 -0.81 10.09 7.75
C LEU A 113 0.06 8.98 8.34
N SER A 114 0.69 9.21 9.49
CA SER A 114 1.68 8.30 10.09
C SER A 114 1.09 6.92 10.39
N SER A 115 -0.16 6.86 10.87
CA SER A 115 -0.86 5.60 11.13
C SER A 115 -1.08 4.80 9.84
N ALA A 116 -1.38 5.47 8.73
CA ALA A 116 -1.61 4.81 7.45
C ALA A 116 -0.29 4.33 6.84
N VAL A 117 0.78 5.13 6.93
CA VAL A 117 2.15 4.74 6.56
C VAL A 117 2.55 3.48 7.34
N HIS A 118 2.37 3.47 8.66
CA HIS A 118 2.69 2.33 9.51
C HIS A 118 1.89 1.08 9.14
N GLY A 119 0.60 1.23 8.82
CA GLY A 119 -0.25 0.13 8.35
C GLY A 119 0.26 -0.48 7.04
N TYR A 120 0.63 0.35 6.06
CA TYR A 120 1.21 -0.12 4.81
C TYR A 120 2.54 -0.83 5.03
N ILE A 121 3.48 -0.24 5.78
CA ILE A 121 4.79 -0.85 6.02
C ILE A 121 4.66 -2.15 6.82
N SER A 122 3.84 -2.19 7.86
CA SER A 122 3.58 -3.41 8.62
C SER A 122 3.04 -4.52 7.73
N SER A 123 2.13 -4.20 6.80
CA SER A 123 1.57 -5.16 5.85
C SER A 123 2.61 -5.77 4.89
N LEU A 124 3.75 -5.11 4.67
CA LEU A 124 4.85 -5.67 3.86
C LEU A 124 5.49 -6.87 4.55
N PHE A 125 5.45 -6.92 5.88
CA PHE A 125 6.10 -7.96 6.68
C PHE A 125 5.13 -8.88 7.41
N SER A 126 3.84 -8.56 7.40
CA SER A 126 2.82 -9.50 7.84
C SER A 126 2.81 -10.70 6.90
N ASP A 127 3.05 -11.89 7.46
CA ASP A 127 2.88 -13.13 6.72
C ASP A 127 1.42 -13.24 6.28
N SER A 128 1.21 -13.32 4.97
CA SER A 128 -0.12 -13.58 4.42
C SER A 128 -0.61 -15.02 4.71
N SER A 129 0.12 -15.79 5.54
CA SER A 129 -0.25 -17.11 6.04
C SER A 129 -1.10 -17.07 7.31
N SER A 130 -1.27 -15.91 7.96
CA SER A 130 -2.17 -15.76 9.10
C SER A 130 -3.28 -14.75 8.78
N LYS A 131 -4.13 -15.06 7.81
CA LYS A 131 -5.53 -14.73 8.04
C LYS A 131 -5.95 -15.60 9.23
N PRO A 132 -6.34 -15.05 10.40
CA PRO A 132 -7.17 -15.85 11.28
C PRO A 132 -8.36 -16.27 10.42
N ILE A 133 -8.54 -17.58 10.24
CA ILE A 133 -9.79 -18.10 9.72
C ILE A 133 -10.82 -17.65 10.74
N SER A 134 -11.50 -16.55 10.42
CA SER A 134 -12.60 -16.05 11.20
C SER A 134 -13.69 -17.12 11.09
N ASN A 135 -13.71 -18.06 12.04
CA ASN A 135 -14.82 -19.01 12.21
C ASN A 135 -16.07 -18.32 12.76
N THR A 136 -16.11 -16.99 12.81
CA THR A 136 -17.36 -16.27 13.03
C THR A 136 -18.19 -16.38 11.76
N PRO A 137 -19.37 -17.00 11.82
CA PRO A 137 -20.30 -16.96 10.71
C PRO A 137 -20.60 -15.50 10.35
N PRO A 138 -20.84 -15.20 9.06
CA PRO A 138 -21.24 -13.86 8.66
C PRO A 138 -22.45 -13.42 9.50
N PRO A 139 -22.52 -12.15 9.94
CA PRO A 139 -23.65 -11.67 10.70
C PRO A 139 -24.93 -11.91 9.89
N THR A 140 -25.80 -12.78 10.41
CA THR A 140 -27.14 -12.99 9.88
C THR A 140 -27.86 -11.64 9.92
N ILE A 141 -28.05 -11.04 8.75
CA ILE A 141 -28.94 -9.89 8.61
C ILE A 141 -30.35 -10.41 8.86
N TYR A 142 -30.86 -10.22 10.08
CA TYR A 142 -32.28 -10.38 10.35
C TYR A 142 -33.01 -9.25 9.64
N ILE A 143 -33.50 -9.54 8.43
CA ILE A 143 -34.52 -8.72 7.79
C ILE A 143 -35.80 -8.92 8.61
N TYR A 144 -36.02 -8.06 9.60
CA TYR A 144 -37.31 -8.01 10.28
C TYR A 144 -38.36 -7.60 9.24
N PRO A 145 -39.40 -8.43 9.00
CA PRO A 145 -40.53 -7.98 8.20
C PRO A 145 -41.16 -6.79 8.93
N LYS A 146 -41.31 -5.69 8.19
CA LYS A 146 -42.02 -4.48 8.62
C LYS A 146 -43.39 -4.91 9.15
N SER A 147 -43.57 -4.94 10.48
CA SER A 147 -44.88 -5.19 11.09
C SER A 147 -45.82 -4.09 10.62
N SER A 148 -46.82 -4.49 9.82
CA SER A 148 -47.96 -3.66 9.45
C SER A 148 -48.58 -3.10 10.73
N LYS A 149 -48.65 -1.77 10.81
CA LYS A 149 -49.37 -1.07 11.89
C LYS A 149 -50.87 -1.39 11.75
N GLU A 150 -51.36 -2.42 12.43
CA GLU A 150 -52.77 -2.45 12.81
C GLU A 150 -52.97 -1.45 13.94
N LYS A 151 -53.80 -0.44 13.68
CA LYS A 151 -54.30 0.49 14.71
C LYS A 151 -55.19 -0.32 15.68
N PRO A 152 -54.97 -0.25 17.00
CA PRO A 152 -55.97 -0.72 17.94
C PRO A 152 -57.17 0.24 17.92
N SER A 153 -58.37 -0.29 17.66
CA SER A 153 -59.63 0.41 17.94
C SER A 153 -59.82 0.46 19.45
N PHE A 154 -59.99 1.67 19.99
CA PHE A 154 -60.28 1.88 21.39
C PHE A 154 -61.80 2.09 21.52
N THR A 155 -62.50 1.15 22.13
CA THR A 155 -63.87 1.35 22.62
C THR A 155 -63.81 1.45 24.14
N PRO A 156 -64.20 2.59 24.75
CA PRO A 156 -64.26 2.71 26.21
C PRO A 156 -65.51 1.99 26.75
N PRO A 157 -65.43 1.33 27.93
CA PRO A 157 -66.60 0.79 28.61
C PRO A 157 -67.38 1.88 29.37
N MET A 158 -68.71 1.78 29.36
CA MET A 158 -69.62 2.39 30.34
C MET A 158 -69.71 1.55 31.61
#